data_AF-A0A0F7XSG1-F1
#
_entry.id   AF-A0A0F7XSG1-F1
#
_cell.length_a   1.000
_cell.length_b   1.000
_cell.length_c   1.000
_cell.angle_alpha   90.00
_cell.angle_beta   90.00
_cell.angle_gamma   90.00
#
_symmetry.space_group_name_H-M   'P 1'
#
loop_
_entity.id
_entity.type
_entity.pdbx_description
1 polymer ?
#
loop_
_entity_poly.entity_id
_entity_poly.type
_entity_poly.pdbx_seq_one_letter_code
_entity_poly.pdbx_strand_id
1 'polypeptide(L)'
;MTRPQTLTDLQCAARFLYLQQHAFGGKVTGQTFGTATTGPAINLLRMEENLSAAWQRLAGTYFANLFWFVCAERYDRAHTFV
;
A
#
# COMPACT_ATOMS: atom_id res chain seq x y z
N MET A 1 9.34 -18.44 13.23
CA MET A 1 9.00 -17.09 12.72
C MET A 1 10.14 -16.63 11.84
N THR A 2 9.88 -16.40 10.55
CA THR A 2 10.88 -15.92 9.57
C THR A 2 11.41 -14.56 10.02
N ARG A 3 12.74 -14.41 10.10
CA ARG A 3 13.37 -13.14 10.50
C ARG A 3 13.06 -12.08 9.43
N PRO A 4 12.35 -10.98 9.72
CA PRO A 4 11.98 -9.98 8.71
C PRO A 4 13.19 -9.33 8.02
N GLN A 5 14.35 -9.36 8.69
CA GLN A 5 15.61 -8.82 8.23
C GLN A 5 16.20 -9.52 6.99
N THR A 6 15.68 -10.68 6.58
CA THR A 6 16.18 -11.42 5.40
C THR A 6 15.38 -11.17 4.13
N LEU A 7 14.30 -10.38 4.20
CA LEU A 7 13.44 -10.11 3.06
C LEU A 7 13.94 -8.88 2.30
N THR A 8 13.84 -8.92 0.98
CA THR A 8 14.00 -7.72 0.14
C THR A 8 12.80 -6.80 0.31
N ASP A 9 12.96 -5.52 -0.04
CA ASP A 9 11.86 -4.56 0.00
C ASP A 9 10.67 -5.00 -0.85
N LEU A 10 10.92 -5.63 -2.00
CA LEU A 10 9.87 -6.21 -2.84
C LEU A 10 9.12 -7.35 -2.13
N GLN A 11 9.83 -8.22 -1.43
CA GLN A 11 9.21 -9.30 -0.67
C GLN A 11 8.43 -8.78 0.54
N CYS A 12 8.93 -7.74 1.21
CA CYS A 12 8.22 -7.03 2.27
C CYS A 12 6.93 -6.38 1.75
N ALA A 13 6.99 -5.71 0.58
CA ALA A 13 5.84 -5.10 -0.06
C ALA A 13 4.79 -6.15 -0.49
N ALA A 14 5.24 -7.26 -1.10
CA ALA A 14 4.35 -8.36 -1.48
C ALA A 14 3.68 -8.99 -0.25
N ARG A 15 4.43 -9.20 0.84
CA ARG A 15 3.90 -9.69 2.12
C ARG A 15 2.88 -8.72 2.72
N PHE A 16 3.17 -7.41 2.70
CA PHE A 16 2.25 -6.38 3.16
C PHE A 16 0.93 -6.43 2.38
N LEU A 17 1.00 -6.44 1.05
CA LEU A 17 -0.19 -6.48 0.19
C LEU A 17 -1.03 -7.73 0.46
N TYR A 18 -0.38 -8.89 0.59
CA TYR A 18 -1.05 -10.14 0.91
C TYR A 18 -1.78 -10.07 2.25
N LEU A 19 -1.10 -9.65 3.32
CA LEU A 19 -1.70 -9.55 4.65
C LEU A 19 -2.81 -8.50 4.70
N GLN A 20 -2.62 -7.36 4.07
CA GLN A 20 -3.57 -6.26 4.05
C GLN A 20 -4.87 -6.66 3.34
N GLN A 21 -4.76 -7.35 2.20
CA GLN A 21 -5.93 -7.80 1.46
C GLN A 21 -6.70 -8.85 2.27
N HIS A 22 -6.00 -9.77 2.95
CA HIS A 22 -6.60 -10.82 3.78
C HIS A 22 -7.05 -10.35 5.17
N ALA A 23 -6.79 -9.10 5.56
CA ALA A 23 -7.19 -8.59 6.86
C ALA A 23 -8.68 -8.21 6.88
N PHE A 24 -9.40 -8.64 7.92
CA PHE A 24 -10.79 -8.20 8.12
C PHE A 24 -10.86 -6.67 8.27
N GLY A 25 -11.62 -6.02 7.38
CA GLY A 25 -11.80 -4.57 7.39
C GLY A 25 -10.54 -3.76 7.05
N GLY A 26 -9.50 -4.38 6.45
CA GLY A 26 -8.31 -3.66 6.00
C GLY A 26 -7.53 -2.95 7.12
N LYS A 27 -7.51 -3.53 8.33
CA LYS A 27 -6.79 -2.95 9.46
C LYS A 27 -5.29 -2.85 9.18
N VAL A 28 -4.72 -1.67 9.41
CA VAL A 28 -3.27 -1.42 9.25
C VAL A 28 -2.47 -2.08 10.39
N THR A 29 -3.04 -2.17 11.59
CA THR A 29 -2.44 -2.79 12.78
C THR A 29 -3.36 -3.87 13.34
N GLY A 30 -2.78 -4.99 13.81
CA GLY A 30 -3.57 -6.11 14.33
C GLY A 30 -4.35 -6.85 13.23
N GLN A 31 -3.68 -7.08 12.09
CA GLN A 31 -4.25 -7.82 10.96
C GLN A 31 -4.59 -9.25 11.37
N THR A 32 -5.88 -9.55 11.45
CA THR A 32 -6.42 -10.91 11.61
C THR A 32 -6.97 -11.39 10.28
N PHE A 33 -6.77 -12.66 9.94
CA PHE A 33 -7.35 -13.25 8.74
C PHE A 33 -8.86 -13.04 8.73
N GLY A 34 -9.35 -12.36 7.69
CA GLY A 34 -10.74 -12.02 7.52
C GLY A 34 -11.48 -13.14 6.82
N THR A 35 -12.46 -13.70 7.52
CA THR A 35 -13.48 -14.56 6.92
C THR A 35 -14.77 -13.75 6.78
N ALA A 36 -15.28 -13.62 5.57
CA ALA A 36 -16.57 -12.96 5.32
C ALA A 36 -17.52 -13.96 4.66
N THR A 37 -18.73 -14.10 5.21
CA THR A 37 -19.80 -14.93 4.62
C THR A 37 -20.59 -14.17 3.55
N THR A 38 -20.43 -12.84 3.51
CA THR A 38 -21.21 -11.92 2.66
C THR A 38 -20.46 -11.45 1.41
N GLY A 39 -19.23 -11.90 1.18
CA GLY A 39 -18.39 -11.44 0.08
C GLY A 39 -17.48 -12.52 -0.48
N PRO A 40 -17.02 -12.38 -1.73
CA PRO A 40 -16.14 -13.35 -2.35
C PRO A 40 -14.77 -13.38 -1.65
N ALA A 41 -14.14 -14.55 -1.65
CA ALA A 41 -12.75 -14.69 -1.23
C ALA A 41 -11.82 -13.87 -2.11
N ILE A 42 -10.62 -13.61 -1.60
CA ILE A 42 -9.61 -12.81 -2.29
C ILE A 42 -9.18 -13.49 -3.58
N ASN A 43 -9.27 -12.74 -4.67
CA ASN A 43 -8.83 -13.17 -5.98
C ASN A 43 -7.52 -12.44 -6.33
N LEU A 44 -6.45 -13.21 -6.52
CA LEU A 44 -5.13 -12.70 -6.93
C LEU A 44 -5.18 -11.96 -8.27
N LEU A 45 -6.02 -12.40 -9.21
CA LEU A 45 -6.16 -11.75 -10.52
C LEU A 45 -6.70 -10.32 -10.40
N ARG A 46 -7.62 -10.07 -9.44
CA ARG A 46 -8.10 -8.70 -9.16
C ARG A 46 -7.04 -7.82 -8.50
N MET A 47 -6.05 -8.40 -7.82
CA MET A 47 -4.94 -7.60 -7.27
C MET A 47 -4.10 -6.99 -8.38
N GLU A 48 -3.85 -7.73 -9.46
CA GLU A 48 -3.08 -7.26 -10.62
C GLU A 48 -3.75 -6.06 -11.29
N GLU A 49 -5.07 -6.13 -11.48
CA GLU A 49 -5.88 -5.02 -12.02
C GLU A 49 -5.74 -3.77 -11.14
N ASN A 50 -5.87 -3.94 -9.82
CA ASN A 50 -5.75 -2.84 -8.87
C ASN A 50 -4.33 -2.24 -8.86
N LEU A 51 -3.30 -3.09 -8.93
CA LEU A 51 -1.89 -2.68 -9.02
C LEU A 51 -1.62 -1.91 -10.30
N SER A 52 -2.14 -2.38 -11.43
CA SER A 52 -1.99 -1.72 -12.73
C SER A 52 -2.67 -0.35 -12.73
N ALA A 53 -3.89 -0.26 -12.20
CA ALA A 53 -4.62 1.00 -12.07
C ALA A 53 -3.92 1.98 -11.10
N ALA A 54 -3.38 1.48 -9.98
CA ALA A 54 -2.60 2.30 -9.04
C ALA A 54 -1.31 2.80 -9.69
N TRP A 55 -0.57 1.93 -10.37
CA TRP A 55 0.66 2.30 -11.08
C TRP A 55 0.40 3.40 -12.12
N GLN A 56 -0.66 3.29 -12.93
CA GLN A 56 -1.06 4.31 -13.89
C GLN A 56 -1.39 5.65 -13.22
N ARG A 57 -2.11 5.65 -12.10
CA ARG A 57 -2.45 6.88 -11.36
C ARG A 57 -1.25 7.53 -10.69
N LEU A 58 -0.29 6.72 -10.27
CA LEU A 58 0.94 7.16 -9.60
C LEU A 58 2.04 7.51 -10.60
N ALA A 59 1.82 7.31 -11.89
CA ALA A 59 2.76 7.70 -12.93
C ALA A 59 3.00 9.22 -12.88
N GLY A 60 4.29 9.61 -12.79
CA GLY A 60 4.68 11.01 -12.66
C GLY A 60 4.59 11.59 -11.25
N THR A 61 4.32 10.77 -10.23
CA THR A 61 4.29 11.20 -8.82
C THR A 61 5.60 10.89 -8.09
N TYR A 62 5.96 11.73 -7.12
CA TYR A 62 7.10 11.52 -6.24
C TYR A 62 6.62 11.02 -4.87
N PHE A 63 7.20 9.92 -4.38
CA PHE A 63 6.95 9.41 -3.03
C PHE A 63 8.01 9.90 -2.06
N ALA A 64 7.57 10.50 -0.95
CA ALA A 64 8.44 10.94 0.13
C ALA A 64 7.99 10.32 1.46
N ASN A 65 8.84 9.51 2.08
CA ASN A 65 8.66 9.04 3.45
C ASN A 65 9.32 10.05 4.40
N LEU A 66 8.69 11.22 4.57
CA LEU A 66 9.16 12.31 5.42
C LEU A 66 7.99 12.81 6.27
N PHE A 67 8.29 13.54 7.34
CA PHE A 67 7.27 14.27 8.08
C PHE A 67 6.60 15.33 7.20
N TRP A 68 5.30 15.54 7.40
CA TRP A 68 4.48 16.39 6.55
C TRP A 68 5.03 17.82 6.38
N PHE A 69 5.60 18.41 7.43
CA PHE A 69 6.14 19.77 7.39
C PHE A 69 7.41 19.87 6.51
N VAL A 70 8.25 18.83 6.50
CA VAL A 70 9.43 18.76 5.62
C VAL A 70 9.01 18.64 4.16
N CYS A 71 7.96 17.87 3.89
CA CYS A 71 7.36 17.80 2.55
C CYS A 71 6.81 19.16 2.11
N ALA A 72 6.06 19.84 2.99
CA ALA A 72 5.48 21.15 2.71
C ALA A 72 6.57 22.18 2.39
N GLU A 73 7.60 22.31 3.23
CA GLU A 73 8.70 23.26 3.00
C GLU A 73 9.41 23.02 1.65
N ARG A 74 9.60 21.75 1.28
CA ARG A 74 10.25 21.36 0.04
C ARG A 74 9.44 21.76 -1.20
N TYR A 75 8.12 21.58 -1.17
CA TYR A 75 7.27 21.65 -2.38
C TYR A 75 6.28 22.81 -2.40
N ASP A 76 6.02 23.51 -1.29
CA ASP A 76 5.07 24.63 -1.25
C ASP A 76 5.64 25.86 -1.96
N ARG A 77 5.03 26.20 -3.10
CA ARG A 77 5.38 27.30 -3.98
C ARG A 77 4.08 27.92 -4.47
N ALA A 78 4.16 29.15 -4.97
CA ALA A 78 2.98 29.86 -5.50
C ALA A 78 2.20 29.10 -6.59
N HIS A 79 2.80 28.08 -7.21
CA HIS A 79 2.21 27.27 -8.27
C HIS A 79 1.85 25.82 -7.85
N THR A 80 1.91 25.45 -6.57
CA THR A 80 1.78 24.05 -6.13
C THR A 80 0.34 23.49 -6.26
N PHE A 81 -0.68 24.35 -6.31
CA PHE A 81 -2.09 23.97 -6.42
C PHE A 81 -2.85 24.81 -7.46
N VAL A 82 -2.26 25.00 -8.65
CA VAL A 82 -2.90 25.71 -9.78
C VAL A 82 -3.86 24.80 -10.53
#